data_AF-A0A7C7SY17-F1
#
_entry.id   AF-A0A7C7SY17-F1
#
_cell.length_a   1.000
_cell.length_b   1.000
_cell.length_c   1.000
_cell.angle_alpha   90.00
_cell.angle_beta   90.00
_cell.angle_gamma   90.00
#
_symmetry.space_group_name_H-M   'P 1'
#
loop_
_entity.id
_entity.type
_entity.pdbx_description
1 polymer ?
#
loop_
_entity_poly.entity_id
_entity_poly.type
_entity_poly.pdbx_seq_one_letter_code
_entity_poly.pdbx_strand_id
1 'polypeptide(L)'
;MGDFKEKKKTRKTLGQMATWMERYAGKIDNLPMLNVDPDLLSYGAYVSNELRGGSGSIRGATMTNRVKQTQAVGQGVSGYYNRDYGYGGYSRYGYGSSSGTYWRPNNLSEQQTVRTQIKTATNAKANSAALGAMAGIDQATAEIRRRMTQKYSAEFRSGE
;
A
#
# COMPACT_ATOMS: atom_id res chain seq x y z
N MET A 1 -14.36 -27.04 -0.63
CA MET A 1 -13.33 -26.21 -1.30
C MET A 1 -13.87 -24.93 -1.97
N GLY A 2 -15.20 -24.72 -2.10
CA GLY A 2 -15.78 -23.55 -2.80
C GLY A 2 -15.83 -22.24 -2.01
N ASP A 3 -16.07 -22.30 -0.70
CA ASP A 3 -16.31 -21.13 0.16
C ASP A 3 -15.10 -20.17 0.29
N PHE A 4 -13.87 -20.71 0.24
CA PHE A 4 -12.65 -19.88 0.27
C PHE A 4 -12.41 -19.04 -1.00
N LYS A 5 -12.94 -19.47 -2.16
CA LYS A 5 -12.85 -18.71 -3.42
C LYS A 5 -13.85 -17.55 -3.41
N GLU A 6 -15.05 -17.74 -2.88
CA GLU A 6 -16.04 -16.67 -2.72
C GLU A 6 -15.56 -15.59 -1.76
N LYS A 7 -15.06 -15.97 -0.58
CA LYS A 7 -14.52 -15.02 0.43
C LYS A 7 -13.29 -14.23 -0.02
N LYS A 8 -12.63 -14.63 -1.11
CA LYS A 8 -11.56 -13.86 -1.77
C LYS A 8 -12.10 -12.82 -2.73
N LYS A 9 -13.26 -13.07 -3.36
CA LYS A 9 -13.92 -12.16 -4.31
C LYS A 9 -14.53 -10.93 -3.61
N THR A 10 -15.00 -11.09 -2.37
CA THR A 10 -15.65 -10.04 -1.56
C THR A 10 -14.68 -9.10 -0.84
N ARG A 11 -13.41 -9.51 -0.64
CA ARG A 11 -12.41 -8.65 0.00
C ARG A 11 -11.92 -7.59 -0.97
N LYS A 12 -12.32 -6.33 -0.75
CA LYS A 12 -11.77 -5.20 -1.50
C LYS A 12 -10.24 -5.21 -1.37
N THR A 13 -9.57 -5.35 -2.50
CA THR A 13 -8.11 -5.23 -2.59
C THR A 13 -7.70 -3.78 -2.34
N LEU A 14 -6.46 -3.57 -1.92
CA LEU A 14 -5.91 -2.22 -1.74
C LEU A 14 -6.05 -1.36 -3.01
N GLY A 15 -5.84 -1.94 -4.19
CA GLY A 15 -6.06 -1.23 -5.45
C GLY A 15 -7.51 -0.79 -5.66
N GLN A 16 -8.47 -1.64 -5.29
CA GLN A 16 -9.89 -1.28 -5.33
C GLN A 16 -10.23 -0.18 -4.32
N MET A 17 -9.62 -0.20 -3.13
CA MET A 17 -9.78 0.87 -2.13
C MET A 17 -9.23 2.21 -2.65
N ALA A 18 -8.01 2.23 -3.19
CA ALA A 18 -7.43 3.43 -3.77
C ALA A 18 -8.28 3.98 -4.93
N THR A 19 -8.80 3.10 -5.78
CA THR A 19 -9.69 3.48 -6.88
C THR A 19 -11.01 4.05 -6.36
N TRP A 20 -11.54 3.46 -5.29
CA TRP A 20 -12.75 3.95 -4.65
C TRP A 20 -12.53 5.34 -4.07
N MET A 21 -11.46 5.57 -3.31
CA MET A 21 -11.12 6.88 -2.76
C MET A 21 -10.97 7.94 -3.85
N GLU A 22 -10.23 7.63 -4.92
CA GLU A 22 -10.05 8.53 -6.06
C GLU A 22 -11.38 8.93 -6.72
N ARG A 23 -12.25 7.95 -6.97
CA ARG A 23 -13.56 8.18 -7.59
C ARG A 23 -14.45 9.03 -6.71
N TYR A 24 -14.43 8.82 -5.40
CA TYR A 24 -15.25 9.60 -4.48
C TYR A 24 -14.71 11.02 -4.28
N ALA A 25 -13.39 11.21 -4.24
CA ALA A 25 -12.80 12.55 -4.28
C ALA A 25 -13.26 13.31 -5.52
N GLY A 26 -13.15 12.69 -6.71
CA GLY A 26 -13.61 13.30 -7.95
C GLY A 26 -15.11 13.58 -7.98
N LYS A 27 -15.95 12.78 -7.30
CA LYS A 27 -17.38 13.10 -7.17
C LYS A 27 -17.61 14.36 -6.35
N ILE A 28 -16.87 14.54 -5.25
CA ILE A 28 -16.98 15.72 -4.40
C ILE A 28 -16.55 16.98 -5.16
N ASP A 29 -15.44 16.90 -5.90
CA ASP A 29 -14.92 18.03 -6.68
C ASP A 29 -15.86 18.45 -7.83
N ASN A 30 -16.72 17.54 -8.28
CA ASN A 30 -17.72 17.81 -9.32
C ASN A 30 -19.08 18.26 -8.75
N LEU A 31 -19.21 18.46 -7.43
CA LEU A 31 -20.45 18.99 -6.87
C LEU A 31 -20.63 20.46 -7.25
N PRO A 32 -21.87 20.91 -7.55
CA PRO A 32 -22.15 22.31 -7.75
C PRO A 32 -21.77 23.14 -6.52
N MET A 33 -21.06 24.25 -6.73
CA MET A 33 -20.60 25.12 -5.63
C MET A 33 -21.47 26.37 -5.45
N LEU A 34 -22.36 26.66 -6.39
CA LEU A 34 -23.17 27.88 -6.36
C LEU A 34 -24.21 27.81 -5.22
N ASN A 35 -24.30 28.89 -4.43
CA ASN A 35 -25.18 28.99 -3.25
C ASN A 35 -24.90 27.96 -2.14
N VAL A 36 -23.69 27.42 -2.08
CA VAL A 36 -23.24 26.54 -0.98
C VAL A 36 -22.49 27.37 0.06
N ASP A 37 -22.69 27.07 1.34
CA ASP A 37 -21.98 27.72 2.44
C ASP A 37 -20.45 27.56 2.29
N PRO A 38 -19.65 28.65 2.39
CA PRO A 38 -18.18 28.59 2.31
C PRO A 38 -17.53 27.57 3.26
N ASP A 39 -18.10 27.35 4.45
CA ASP A 39 -17.61 26.37 5.43
C ASP A 39 -17.83 24.94 4.92
N LEU A 40 -18.96 24.69 4.24
CA LEU A 40 -19.24 23.40 3.59
C LEU A 40 -18.35 23.18 2.35
N LEU A 41 -18.07 24.23 1.58
CA LEU A 41 -17.13 24.15 0.46
C LEU A 41 -15.73 23.79 0.94
N SER A 42 -15.27 24.43 2.01
CA SER A 42 -13.97 24.16 2.64
C SER A 42 -13.91 22.72 3.19
N TYR A 43 -14.99 22.27 3.82
CA TYR A 43 -15.13 20.88 4.26
C TYR A 43 -15.09 19.89 3.09
N GLY A 44 -15.81 20.16 1.99
CA GLY A 44 -15.78 19.32 0.79
C GLY A 44 -14.37 19.19 0.21
N ALA A 45 -13.64 20.30 0.11
CA ALA A 45 -12.25 20.31 -0.33
C ALA A 45 -11.32 19.52 0.62
N TYR A 46 -11.54 19.63 1.93
CA TYR A 46 -10.80 18.82 2.90
C TYR A 46 -11.04 17.32 2.71
N VAL A 47 -12.30 16.89 2.56
CA VAL A 47 -12.64 15.48 2.34
C VAL A 47 -12.05 14.96 1.03
N SER A 48 -12.13 15.72 -0.07
CA SER A 48 -11.56 15.27 -1.34
C SER A 48 -10.03 15.16 -1.28
N ASN A 49 -9.36 16.06 -0.56
CA ASN A 49 -7.92 15.99 -0.30
C ASN A 49 -7.53 14.78 0.55
N GLU A 50 -8.24 14.48 1.64
CA GLU A 50 -7.98 13.29 2.47
C GLU A 50 -8.16 11.99 1.68
N LEU A 51 -9.21 11.91 0.86
CA LEU A 51 -9.43 10.76 -0.02
C LEU A 51 -8.30 10.59 -1.05
N ARG A 52 -7.84 11.68 -1.68
CA ARG A 52 -6.70 11.65 -2.61
C ARG A 52 -5.40 11.28 -1.90
N GLY A 53 -5.16 11.80 -0.69
CA GLY A 53 -4.02 11.46 0.16
C GLY A 53 -4.00 9.98 0.55
N GLY A 54 -5.16 9.43 0.92
CA GLY A 54 -5.35 8.00 1.17
C GLY A 54 -5.09 7.16 -0.08
N SER A 55 -5.66 7.54 -1.23
CA SER A 55 -5.42 6.89 -2.54
C SER A 55 -3.93 6.85 -2.89
N GLY A 56 -3.25 7.99 -2.77
CA GLY A 56 -1.82 8.13 -3.02
C GLY A 56 -0.98 7.25 -2.09
N SER A 57 -1.29 7.25 -0.79
CA SER A 57 -0.60 6.43 0.21
C SER A 57 -0.73 4.94 -0.07
N ILE A 58 -1.93 4.48 -0.43
CA ILE A 58 -2.17 3.09 -0.82
C ILE A 58 -1.40 2.74 -2.09
N ARG A 59 -1.42 3.60 -3.12
CA ARG A 59 -0.68 3.37 -4.37
C ARG A 59 0.82 3.30 -4.10
N GLY A 60 1.37 4.22 -3.32
CA GLY A 60 2.79 4.24 -2.93
C GLY A 60 3.20 2.98 -2.16
N ALA A 61 2.36 2.54 -1.22
CA ALA A 61 2.57 1.27 -0.52
C ALA A 61 2.56 0.08 -1.49
N THR A 62 1.58 -0.03 -2.39
CA THR A 62 1.53 -1.14 -3.35
C THR A 62 2.69 -1.13 -4.34
N MET A 63 3.20 0.03 -4.75
CA MET A 63 4.41 0.15 -5.56
C MET A 63 5.65 -0.33 -4.80
N THR A 64 5.81 0.11 -3.55
CA THR A 64 6.90 -0.32 -2.67
C THR A 64 6.89 -1.84 -2.47
N ASN A 65 5.71 -2.45 -2.32
CA ASN A 65 5.57 -3.90 -2.24
C ASN A 65 6.13 -4.61 -3.49
N ARG A 66 5.80 -4.10 -4.70
CA ARG A 66 6.31 -4.67 -5.96
C ARG A 66 7.83 -4.60 -6.05
N VAL A 67 8.42 -3.46 -5.71
CA VAL A 67 9.89 -3.27 -5.71
C VAL A 67 10.58 -4.18 -4.69
N LYS A 68 10.05 -4.27 -3.46
CA LYS A 68 10.62 -5.14 -2.43
C LYS A 68 10.50 -6.62 -2.80
N GLN A 69 9.40 -7.02 -3.45
CA GLN A 69 9.24 -8.38 -3.95
C GLN A 69 10.23 -8.70 -5.09
N THR A 70 10.49 -7.78 -6.02
CA THR A 70 11.49 -8.02 -7.09
C THR A 70 12.91 -8.07 -6.53
N GLN A 71 13.26 -7.20 -5.58
CA GLN A 71 14.56 -7.22 -4.90
C GLN A 71 14.78 -8.51 -4.09
N ALA A 72 13.75 -9.01 -3.39
CA ALA A 72 13.82 -10.29 -2.67
C ALA A 72 14.04 -11.50 -3.59
N VAL A 73 13.72 -11.38 -4.88
CA VAL A 73 14.03 -12.40 -5.91
C VAL A 73 15.43 -12.19 -6.50
N GLY A 74 15.87 -10.94 -6.64
CA GLY A 74 17.21 -10.58 -7.12
C GLY A 74 18.35 -10.93 -6.17
N GLN A 75 18.08 -11.05 -4.86
CA GLN A 75 19.06 -11.51 -3.86
C GLN A 75 19.42 -13.01 -3.96
N GLY A 76 18.86 -13.75 -4.93
CA GLY A 76 19.34 -15.07 -5.33
C GLY A 76 20.37 -15.05 -6.47
N VAL A 77 20.66 -13.88 -7.04
CA VAL A 77 21.68 -13.69 -8.06
C VAL A 77 22.72 -12.70 -7.52
N SER A 78 23.41 -13.10 -6.45
CA SER A 78 24.78 -12.64 -6.25
C SER A 78 25.60 -13.27 -7.37
N GLY A 79 25.49 -12.70 -8.56
CA GLY A 79 26.45 -12.91 -9.63
C GLY A 79 27.80 -12.65 -9.02
N TYR A 80 28.62 -13.70 -8.96
CA TYR A 80 30.04 -13.59 -8.72
C TYR A 80 30.58 -12.58 -9.72
N TYR A 81 30.64 -11.30 -9.34
CA TYR A 81 31.60 -10.39 -9.92
C TYR A 81 32.94 -10.89 -9.41
N ASN A 82 33.44 -11.87 -10.16
CA ASN A 82 34.81 -12.28 -10.19
C ASN A 82 35.64 -10.99 -10.35
N ARG A 83 36.18 -10.54 -9.23
CA ARG A 83 37.21 -9.53 -9.16
C ARG A 83 38.54 -10.29 -9.17
N ASP A 84 38.84 -10.97 -10.26
CA ASP A 84 40.19 -11.43 -10.53
C ASP A 84 41.03 -10.20 -10.90
N TYR A 85 41.50 -9.50 -9.87
CA TYR A 85 42.78 -8.82 -9.94
C TYR A 85 43.83 -9.91 -10.15
N GLY A 86 44.24 -10.10 -11.40
CA GLY A 86 45.42 -10.88 -11.70
C GLY A 86 46.62 -10.24 -11.01
N TYR A 87 47.34 -11.02 -10.20
CA TYR A 87 48.80 -10.97 -10.09
C TYR A 87 49.30 -12.16 -9.24
N GLY A 88 50.01 -13.09 -9.89
CA GLY A 88 51.14 -13.88 -9.38
C GLY A 88 50.97 -14.73 -8.11
N GLY A 89 51.12 -16.05 -8.25
CA GLY A 89 51.48 -16.89 -7.09
C GLY A 89 51.42 -18.39 -7.35
N TYR A 90 52.58 -18.98 -7.69
CA TYR A 90 52.81 -20.42 -7.77
C TYR A 90 52.61 -21.13 -6.41
N SER A 91 51.75 -22.16 -6.36
CA SER A 91 51.90 -23.36 -5.49
C SER A 91 50.72 -24.30 -5.74
N ARG A 92 50.88 -25.52 -6.26
CA ARG A 92 51.55 -26.73 -5.73
C ARG A 92 50.46 -27.79 -5.52
N TYR A 93 50.49 -28.82 -6.38
CA TYR A 93 49.98 -30.18 -6.22
C TYR A 93 48.95 -30.44 -5.09
N GLY A 94 47.71 -30.73 -5.48
CA GLY A 94 46.70 -31.33 -4.62
C GLY A 94 45.65 -32.08 -5.45
N TYR A 95 45.88 -33.37 -5.66
CA TYR A 95 44.87 -34.33 -6.11
C TYR A 95 43.72 -34.34 -5.09
N GLY A 96 42.50 -34.01 -5.51
CA GLY A 96 41.35 -33.97 -4.63
C GLY A 96 40.07 -33.75 -5.41
N SER A 97 39.57 -34.84 -6.00
CA SER A 97 38.21 -34.91 -6.54
C SER A 97 37.21 -34.57 -5.43
N SER A 98 36.58 -33.42 -5.53
CA SER A 98 35.30 -33.17 -4.88
C SER A 98 34.43 -32.46 -5.90
N SER A 99 33.57 -33.26 -6.53
CA SER A 99 32.40 -32.79 -7.26
C SER A 99 31.63 -31.86 -6.31
N GLY A 100 31.86 -30.56 -6.47
CA GLY A 100 31.07 -29.52 -5.84
C GLY A 100 29.68 -29.54 -6.46
N THR A 101 28.88 -30.54 -6.08
CA THR A 101 27.43 -30.46 -6.19
C THR A 101 27.04 -29.29 -5.30
N TYR A 102 26.97 -28.09 -5.89
CA TYR A 102 26.28 -26.96 -5.29
C TYR A 102 24.83 -27.41 -5.14
N TRP A 103 24.53 -28.01 -4.00
CA TRP A 103 23.18 -28.17 -3.50
C TRP A 103 22.66 -26.75 -3.38
N ARG A 104 21.90 -26.30 -4.38
CA ARG A 104 21.10 -25.09 -4.31
C ARG A 104 19.85 -25.50 -3.55
N PRO A 105 19.69 -25.16 -2.26
CA PRO A 105 18.36 -25.16 -1.71
C PRO A 105 17.62 -24.09 -2.50
N ASN A 106 16.74 -24.49 -3.42
CA ASN A 106 15.64 -23.63 -3.79
C ASN A 106 14.81 -23.48 -2.52
N ASN A 107 15.18 -22.55 -1.64
CA ASN A 107 14.42 -22.15 -0.46
C ASN A 107 13.17 -21.38 -0.92
N LEU A 108 12.37 -22.00 -1.80
CA LEU A 108 11.08 -21.52 -2.27
C LEU A 108 10.18 -21.19 -1.08
N SER A 109 10.27 -21.99 -0.01
CA SER A 109 9.58 -21.75 1.26
C SER A 109 10.04 -20.45 1.94
N GLU A 110 11.34 -20.18 2.01
CA GLU A 110 11.92 -18.96 2.61
C GLU A 110 11.64 -17.72 1.75
N GLN A 111 11.74 -17.84 0.43
CA GLN A 111 11.32 -16.77 -0.49
C GLN A 111 9.82 -16.49 -0.39
N GLN A 112 8.99 -17.52 -0.20
CA GLN A 112 7.55 -17.36 0.00
C GLN A 112 7.22 -16.72 1.35
N THR A 113 7.92 -17.07 2.44
CA THR A 113 7.73 -16.42 3.75
C THR A 113 8.15 -14.96 3.70
N VAL A 114 9.31 -14.63 3.11
CA VAL A 114 9.76 -13.24 2.94
C VAL A 114 8.76 -12.42 2.11
N ARG A 115 8.29 -12.94 0.96
CA ARG A 115 7.26 -12.27 0.15
C ARG A 115 5.94 -12.07 0.92
N THR A 116 5.57 -13.04 1.74
CA THR A 116 4.36 -12.97 2.57
C THR A 116 4.49 -11.90 3.65
N GLN A 117 5.61 -11.85 4.36
CA GLN A 117 5.89 -10.83 5.38
C GLN A 117 5.91 -9.42 4.78
N ILE A 118 6.59 -9.22 3.65
CA ILE A 118 6.62 -7.93 2.94
C ILE A 118 5.20 -7.51 2.55
N LYS A 119 4.40 -8.43 2.01
CA LYS A 119 3.00 -8.16 1.65
C LYS A 119 2.16 -7.79 2.87
N THR A 120 2.29 -8.51 3.98
CA THR A 120 1.53 -8.25 5.21
C THR A 120 1.88 -6.88 5.79
N ALA A 121 3.17 -6.57 5.94
CA ALA A 121 3.62 -5.27 6.45
C ALA A 121 3.16 -4.11 5.56
N THR A 122 3.25 -4.29 4.23
CA THR A 122 2.84 -3.24 3.29
C THR A 122 1.31 -3.05 3.28
N ASN A 123 0.55 -4.14 3.41
CA ASN A 123 -0.90 -4.06 3.55
C ASN A 123 -1.33 -3.38 4.84
N ALA A 124 -0.64 -3.64 5.95
CA ALA A 124 -0.90 -2.96 7.22
C ALA A 124 -0.70 -1.45 7.10
N LYS A 125 0.41 -1.01 6.48
CA LYS A 125 0.68 0.42 6.23
C LYS A 125 -0.36 1.08 5.31
N ALA A 126 -0.78 0.37 4.26
CA ALA A 126 -1.81 0.88 3.35
C ALA A 126 -3.18 0.99 4.04
N ASN A 127 -3.53 0.00 4.86
CA ASN A 127 -4.76 0.02 5.64
C ASN A 127 -4.74 1.10 6.72
N SER A 128 -3.61 1.31 7.41
CA SER A 128 -3.52 2.36 8.42
C SER A 128 -3.68 3.75 7.81
N ALA A 129 -3.12 3.99 6.61
CA ALA A 129 -3.34 5.23 5.88
C ALA A 129 -4.81 5.43 5.48
N ALA A 130 -5.47 4.36 5.02
CA ALA A 130 -6.89 4.39 4.71
C ALA A 130 -7.76 4.72 5.93
N LEU A 131 -7.49 4.07 7.06
CA LEU A 131 -8.19 4.31 8.31
C LEU A 131 -7.93 5.72 8.86
N GLY A 132 -6.70 6.22 8.73
CA GLY A 132 -6.34 7.59 9.12
C GLY A 132 -7.14 8.64 8.35
N ALA A 133 -7.22 8.50 7.02
CA ALA A 133 -8.03 9.39 6.18
C ALA A 133 -9.51 9.36 6.57
N MET A 134 -10.07 8.16 6.81
CA MET A 134 -11.47 8.04 7.24
C MET A 134 -11.72 8.68 8.61
N ALA A 135 -10.83 8.44 9.59
CA ALA A 135 -10.94 9.04 10.92
C ALA A 135 -10.85 10.58 10.85
N GLY A 136 -9.98 11.12 10.00
CA GLY A 136 -9.88 12.56 9.75
C GLY A 136 -11.15 13.13 9.14
N ILE A 137 -11.80 12.41 8.22
CA ILE A 137 -13.09 12.78 7.64
C ILE A 137 -14.20 12.74 8.71
N ASP A 138 -14.24 11.71 9.56
CA ASP A 138 -15.24 11.58 10.61
C ASP A 138 -15.15 12.75 11.62
N GLN A 139 -13.94 13.12 12.03
CA GLN A 139 -13.71 14.26 12.90
C GLN A 139 -14.17 15.58 12.25
N ALA A 140 -13.77 15.81 11.00
CA ALA A 140 -14.19 17.00 10.26
C ALA A 140 -15.71 17.03 10.03
N THR A 141 -16.34 15.88 9.84
CA THR A 141 -17.80 15.73 9.70
C THR A 141 -18.52 16.16 10.98
N ALA A 142 -18.05 15.69 12.14
CA ALA A 142 -18.62 16.05 13.42
C ALA A 142 -18.46 17.55 13.70
N GLU A 143 -17.30 18.11 13.36
CA GLU A 143 -17.02 19.53 13.54
C GLU A 143 -17.90 20.42 12.64
N ILE A 144 -17.95 20.13 11.34
CA ILE A 144 -18.75 20.94 10.41
C ILE A 144 -20.23 20.86 10.75
N ARG A 145 -20.73 19.70 11.17
CA ARG A 145 -22.10 19.54 11.68
C ARG A 145 -22.39 20.49 12.82
N ARG A 146 -21.52 20.52 13.82
CA ARG A 146 -21.66 21.42 14.97
C ARG A 146 -21.70 22.88 14.54
N ARG A 147 -20.79 23.29 13.65
CA ARG A 147 -20.73 24.67 13.13
C ARG A 147 -21.99 25.03 12.36
N MET A 148 -22.46 24.16 11.48
CA MET A 148 -23.65 24.39 10.67
C MET A 148 -24.92 24.44 11.52
N THR A 149 -25.04 23.57 12.53
CA THR A 149 -26.16 23.63 13.48
C THR A 149 -26.16 24.92 14.28
N GLN A 150 -25.00 25.43 14.70
CA GLN A 150 -24.91 26.72 15.39
C GLN A 150 -25.27 27.88 14.46
N LYS A 151 -24.76 27.86 13.21
CA LYS A 151 -24.94 28.94 12.23
C LYS A 151 -26.37 29.08 11.75
N TYR A 152 -27.05 27.96 11.54
CA TYR A 152 -28.41 27.93 10.97
C TYR A 152 -29.49 27.57 11.99
N SER A 153 -29.13 27.27 13.24
CA SER A 153 -30.07 26.82 14.29
C SER A 153 -30.94 25.63 13.84
N ALA A 154 -30.41 24.80 12.95
CA ALA A 154 -31.07 23.64 12.37
C ALA A 154 -30.24 22.38 12.60
N GLU A 155 -30.89 21.25 12.82
CA GLU A 155 -30.18 19.99 13.02
C GLU A 155 -29.68 19.42 11.69
N PHE A 156 -28.37 19.20 11.60
CA PHE A 156 -27.74 18.50 10.48
C PHE A 156 -27.46 17.05 10.89
N ARG A 157 -28.39 16.13 10.60
CA ARG A 157 -28.27 14.70 10.97
C ARG A 157 -27.48 13.92 9.92
N SER A 158 -26.67 12.92 10.31
CA SER A 158 -26.22 11.87 9.38
C SER A 158 -27.36 10.90 9.18
N GLY A 159 -27.75 10.63 7.93
CA GLY A 159 -28.81 9.67 7.62
C GLY A 159 -28.53 8.28 8.22
N GLU A 160 -29.58 7.68 8.76
CA GLU A 160 -29.75 6.22 8.89
C GLU A 160 -30.22 5.64 7.56
#